data_AF-A0A484L7T8-F1
#
_entry.id   AF-A0A484L7T8-F1
#
_cell.length_a   1.000
_cell.length_b   1.000
_cell.length_c   1.000
_cell.angle_alpha   90.00
_cell.angle_beta   90.00
_cell.angle_gamma   90.00
#
_symmetry.space_group_name_H-M   'P 1'
#
loop_
_entity.id
_entity.type
_entity.pdbx_description
1 polymer ?
#
loop_
_entity_poly.entity_id
_entity_poly.type
_entity_poly.pdbx_seq_one_letter_code
_entity_poly.pdbx_strand_id
1 'polypeptide(L)'
;MQKKNYGAAEVVYRKAQEIEADSNKACNLCLCLVRQGKCSEARAILQGVLRGDPYGSSDPKTVARAKELLLETEQCFEAAVRNPSPTFALSFVEDAFVEGVDKMMNLLRSNTSSSRRLPIFEEISPQRDQLAC
;
A
#
# COMPACT_ATOMS: atom_id res chain seq x y z
N MET A 1 -16.82 -24.87 -13.85
CA MET A 1 -17.58 -23.66 -13.48
C MET A 1 -16.87 -22.95 -12.34
N GLN A 2 -16.17 -21.84 -12.60
CA GLN A 2 -15.53 -21.04 -11.55
C GLN A 2 -16.57 -20.13 -10.90
N LYS A 3 -16.79 -20.27 -9.59
CA LYS A 3 -17.66 -19.37 -8.81
C LYS A 3 -16.85 -18.15 -8.38
N LYS A 4 -17.39 -16.94 -8.52
CA LYS A 4 -16.73 -15.68 -8.11
C LYS A 4 -16.75 -15.43 -6.58
N ASN A 5 -16.66 -16.49 -5.78
CA ASN A 5 -16.61 -16.39 -4.33
C ASN A 5 -15.14 -16.39 -3.87
N TYR A 6 -14.51 -15.22 -3.94
CA TYR A 6 -13.10 -15.05 -3.60
C TYR A 6 -12.81 -15.22 -2.11
N GLY A 7 -13.76 -14.89 -1.23
CA GLY A 7 -13.60 -15.10 0.22
C GLY A 7 -13.54 -16.58 0.61
N ALA A 8 -14.44 -17.40 0.06
CA ALA A 8 -14.39 -18.84 0.28
C ALA A 8 -13.13 -19.47 -0.35
N ALA A 9 -12.74 -19.00 -1.54
CA ALA A 9 -11.54 -19.48 -2.22
C ALA A 9 -10.26 -19.13 -1.42
N GLU A 10 -10.17 -17.93 -0.84
CA GLU A 10 -9.06 -17.52 0.01
C GLU A 10 -8.84 -18.52 1.16
N VAL A 11 -9.90 -18.88 1.89
CA VAL A 11 -9.82 -19.83 3.01
C VAL A 11 -9.28 -21.18 2.56
N VAL A 12 -9.77 -21.68 1.42
CA VAL A 12 -9.32 -22.96 0.85
C VAL A 12 -7.85 -22.90 0.46
N TYR A 13 -7.41 -21.84 -0.21
CA TYR A 13 -6.01 -21.70 -0.62
C TYR A 13 -5.07 -21.51 0.57
N ARG A 14 -5.45 -20.76 1.61
CA ARG A 14 -4.66 -20.66 2.85
C ARG A 14 -4.48 -22.03 3.48
N LYS A 15 -5.56 -22.80 3.62
CA LYS A 15 -5.48 -24.15 4.18
C LYS A 15 -4.62 -25.08 3.32
N ALA A 16 -4.70 -24.95 2.00
CA ALA A 16 -3.86 -25.73 1.09
C ALA A 16 -2.37 -25.38 1.23
N GLN A 17 -2.03 -24.11 1.46
CA GLN A 17 -0.65 -23.67 1.69
C GLN A 17 -0.08 -24.14 3.03
N GLU A 18 -0.90 -24.26 4.07
CA GLU A 18 -0.47 -24.83 5.35
C GLU A 18 -0.10 -26.32 5.24
N ILE A 19 -0.75 -27.05 4.33
CA ILE A 19 -0.49 -28.47 4.09
C ILE A 19 0.74 -28.64 3.21
N GLU A 20 0.79 -27.87 2.12
CA GLU A 20 1.86 -27.95 1.13
C GLU A 20 2.03 -26.59 0.46
N ALA A 21 3.16 -25.94 0.75
CA ALA A 21 3.56 -24.69 0.12
C ALA A 21 3.83 -24.92 -1.37
N ASP A 22 3.00 -24.31 -2.21
CA ASP A 22 3.11 -24.37 -3.67
C ASP A 22 2.99 -22.96 -4.26
N SER A 23 3.86 -22.65 -5.22
CA SER A 23 3.91 -21.33 -5.84
C SER A 23 2.68 -21.03 -6.70
N ASN A 24 2.08 -22.06 -7.30
CA ASN A 24 0.89 -21.90 -8.14
C ASN A 24 -0.36 -21.63 -7.27
N LYS A 25 -0.51 -22.38 -6.17
CA LYS A 25 -1.50 -22.12 -5.12
C LYS A 25 -1.33 -20.72 -4.52
N ALA A 26 -0.09 -20.27 -4.31
CA ALA A 26 0.21 -18.92 -3.84
C ALA A 26 -0.29 -17.85 -4.82
N CYS A 27 0.01 -18.00 -6.12
CA CYS A 27 -0.48 -17.08 -7.15
C CYS A 27 -2.02 -17.03 -7.20
N ASN A 28 -2.70 -18.17 -7.03
CA ASN A 28 -4.16 -18.22 -6.97
C ASN A 28 -4.73 -17.55 -5.71
N LEU A 29 -4.06 -17.70 -4.55
CA LEU A 29 -4.40 -16.99 -3.33
C LEU A 29 -4.26 -15.46 -3.53
N CYS A 30 -3.15 -15.01 -4.13
CA CYS A 30 -2.92 -13.59 -4.42
C CYS A 30 -4.01 -13.00 -5.32
N LEU A 31 -4.46 -13.72 -6.34
CA LEU A 31 -5.58 -13.30 -7.17
C LEU A 31 -6.85 -13.09 -6.32
N CYS A 32 -7.15 -14.00 -5.38
CA CYS A 32 -8.30 -13.85 -4.49
C CYS A 32 -8.16 -12.63 -3.57
N LEU A 33 -6.96 -12.36 -3.07
CA LEU A 33 -6.68 -11.20 -2.22
C LEU A 33 -6.82 -9.87 -2.97
N VAL A 34 -6.28 -9.78 -4.19
CA VAL A 34 -6.41 -8.59 -5.06
C VAL A 34 -7.88 -8.28 -5.34
N ARG A 35 -8.69 -9.29 -5.65
CA ARG A 35 -10.13 -9.11 -5.91
C ARG A 35 -10.93 -8.67 -4.68
N GLN A 36 -10.36 -8.86 -3.49
CA GLN A 36 -10.91 -8.39 -2.21
C GLN A 36 -10.30 -7.07 -1.74
N GLY A 37 -9.35 -6.48 -2.49
CA GLY A 37 -8.66 -5.24 -2.11
C GLY A 37 -7.53 -5.41 -1.07
N LYS A 38 -7.17 -6.65 -0.71
CA LYS A 38 -6.10 -6.97 0.25
C LYS A 38 -4.72 -6.97 -0.44
N CYS A 39 -4.34 -5.82 -0.99
CA CYS A 39 -3.23 -5.74 -1.95
C CYS A 39 -1.84 -5.72 -1.31
N SER A 40 -1.72 -5.27 -0.06
CA SER A 40 -0.48 -5.39 0.74
C SER A 40 -0.10 -6.84 0.98
N GLU A 41 -1.05 -7.65 1.45
CA GLU A 41 -0.83 -9.07 1.71
C GLU A 41 -0.50 -9.86 0.44
N ALA A 42 -1.25 -9.62 -0.64
CA ALA A 42 -0.98 -10.24 -1.93
C ALA A 42 0.46 -9.94 -2.42
N ARG A 43 0.93 -8.70 -2.25
CA ARG A 43 2.30 -8.30 -2.61
C ARG A 43 3.35 -9.09 -1.83
N ALA A 44 3.17 -9.24 -0.51
CA ALA A 44 4.11 -9.98 0.34
C ALA A 44 4.23 -11.45 -0.10
N ILE A 45 3.10 -12.10 -0.39
CA ILE A 45 3.08 -13.49 -0.87
C ILE A 45 3.78 -13.62 -2.23
N LEU A 46 3.49 -12.73 -3.18
CA LEU A 46 4.13 -12.75 -4.52
C LEU A 46 5.65 -12.54 -4.44
N GLN A 47 6.13 -11.69 -3.52
CA GLN A 47 7.55 -11.53 -3.27
C GLN A 47 8.18 -12.82 -2.73
N GLY A 48 7.50 -13.55 -1.85
CA GLY A 48 7.93 -14.88 -1.40
C GLY A 48 8.01 -15.88 -2.56
N VAL A 49 7.01 -15.89 -3.45
CA VAL A 49 7.01 -16.75 -4.65
C VAL A 49 8.20 -16.45 -5.57
N LEU A 50 8.56 -15.18 -5.76
CA LEU A 50 9.72 -14.80 -6.58
C LEU A 50 11.05 -15.14 -5.93
N ARG A 51 11.13 -15.12 -4.58
CA ARG A 51 12.33 -15.55 -3.84
C ARG A 51 12.48 -17.07 -3.79
N GLY A 52 11.38 -17.81 -4.01
CA GLY A 52 11.38 -19.27 -3.97
C GLY A 52 11.33 -19.85 -2.56
N ASP A 53 11.05 -19.03 -1.54
CA ASP A 53 10.96 -19.44 -0.13
C ASP A 53 9.60 -18.98 0.42
N PRO A 54 8.75 -19.88 0.95
CA PRO A 54 8.91 -21.32 1.21
C PRO A 54 8.53 -22.25 0.03
N TYR A 55 8.26 -21.70 -1.16
CA TYR A 55 7.61 -22.42 -2.25
C TYR A 55 8.55 -23.28 -3.13
N GLY A 56 9.85 -23.25 -2.86
CA GLY A 56 10.86 -23.94 -3.65
C GLY A 56 11.09 -23.34 -5.04
N SER A 57 11.66 -24.14 -5.95
CA SER A 57 11.91 -23.75 -7.34
C SER A 57 10.59 -23.60 -8.09
N SER A 58 10.12 -22.37 -8.21
CA SER A 58 8.93 -22.02 -8.97
C SER A 58 9.16 -22.18 -10.48
N ASP A 59 8.20 -22.75 -11.20
CA ASP A 59 8.32 -22.91 -12.65
C ASP A 59 8.27 -21.54 -13.36
N PRO A 60 8.89 -21.40 -14.55
CA PRO A 60 8.98 -20.11 -15.23
C PRO A 60 7.63 -19.51 -15.59
N LYS A 61 6.57 -20.31 -15.77
CA LYS A 61 5.21 -19.81 -16.03
C LYS A 61 4.60 -19.22 -14.77
N THR A 62 4.78 -19.89 -13.62
CA THR A 62 4.33 -19.36 -12.33
C THR A 62 5.07 -18.09 -11.96
N VAL A 63 6.37 -17.99 -12.25
CA VAL A 63 7.14 -16.75 -12.07
C VAL A 63 6.63 -15.63 -12.97
N ALA A 64 6.35 -15.91 -14.25
CA ALA A 64 5.77 -14.93 -15.16
C ALA A 64 4.40 -14.45 -14.64
N ARG A 65 3.57 -15.38 -14.18
CA ARG A 65 2.26 -15.06 -13.59
C ARG A 65 2.37 -14.23 -12.32
N ALA A 66 3.34 -14.54 -11.46
CA ALA A 66 3.59 -13.79 -10.24
C ALA A 66 3.99 -12.34 -10.54
N LYS A 67 4.79 -12.11 -11.59
CA LYS A 67 5.17 -10.77 -12.05
C LYS A 67 3.98 -9.98 -12.59
N GLU A 68 3.11 -10.60 -13.38
CA GLU A 68 1.86 -9.96 -13.84
C GLU A 68 0.96 -9.55 -12.65
N LEU A 69 0.77 -10.48 -11.71
CA LEU A 69 -0.04 -10.22 -10.51
C LEU A 69 0.58 -9.14 -9.62
N LEU A 70 1.91 -8.98 -9.61
CA LEU A 70 2.56 -7.90 -8.89
C LEU A 70 2.18 -6.53 -9.46
N LEU A 71 2.14 -6.39 -10.78
CA LEU A 71 1.69 -5.16 -11.44
C LEU A 71 0.21 -4.88 -11.13
N GLU A 72 -0.65 -5.92 -11.10
CA GLU A 72 -2.04 -5.77 -10.68
C GLU A 72 -2.17 -5.33 -9.21
N THR A 73 -1.34 -5.88 -8.31
CA THR A 73 -1.32 -5.44 -6.89
C THR A 73 -0.88 -4.01 -6.72
N GLU A 74 0.07 -3.52 -7.52
CA GLU A 74 0.54 -2.13 -7.48
C GLU A 74 -0.59 -1.18 -7.90
N GLN A 75 -1.32 -1.49 -8.98
CA GLN A 75 -2.47 -0.68 -9.40
C GLN A 75 -3.59 -0.66 -8.35
N CYS A 76 -3.85 -1.81 -7.72
CA CYS A 76 -4.80 -1.88 -6.61
C CYS A 76 -4.33 -1.05 -5.40
N PHE A 77 -3.04 -1.09 -5.09
CA PHE A 77 -2.44 -0.33 -4.00
C PHE A 77 -2.54 1.18 -4.26
N GLU A 78 -2.20 1.64 -5.48
CA GLU A 78 -2.34 3.03 -5.91
C GLU A 78 -3.80 3.52 -5.81
N ALA A 79 -4.77 2.67 -6.18
CA ALA A 79 -6.18 2.98 -6.04
C ALA A 79 -6.58 3.12 -4.55
N ALA A 80 -6.05 2.27 -3.67
CA ALA A 80 -6.30 2.33 -2.24
C ALA A 80 -5.62 3.52 -1.56
N VAL A 81 -4.43 3.93 -2.00
CA VAL A 81 -3.72 5.13 -1.50
C VAL A 81 -4.42 6.41 -1.92
N ARG A 82 -4.97 6.46 -3.14
CA ARG A 82 -5.70 7.65 -3.63
C ARG A 82 -6.99 7.92 -2.85
N ASN A 83 -7.65 6.86 -2.38
CA ASN A 83 -8.85 6.92 -1.55
C ASN A 83 -8.67 6.05 -0.30
N PRO A 84 -7.85 6.49 0.67
CA PRO A 84 -7.51 5.66 1.81
C PRO A 84 -8.76 5.49 2.68
N SER A 85 -9.20 4.24 2.83
CA SER A 85 -10.17 3.93 3.88
C SER A 85 -9.46 4.02 5.24
N PRO A 86 -10.18 4.36 6.33
CA PRO A 86 -9.59 4.41 7.67
C PRO A 86 -8.90 3.09 8.07
N THR A 87 -9.45 1.96 7.62
CA THR A 87 -8.90 0.62 7.85
C THR A 87 -7.61 0.37 7.06
N PHE A 88 -7.54 0.82 5.80
CA PHE A 88 -6.34 0.67 4.97
C PHE A 88 -5.16 1.47 5.52
N ALA A 89 -5.43 2.71 5.96
CA ALA A 89 -4.43 3.57 6.59
C ALA A 89 -3.83 2.94 7.86
N LEU A 90 -4.63 2.24 8.66
CA LEU A 90 -4.18 1.54 9.87
C LEU A 90 -3.33 0.29 9.54
N SER A 91 -3.70 -0.48 8.52
CA SER A 91 -2.92 -1.67 8.11
C SER A 91 -1.57 -1.33 7.46
N PHE A 92 -1.43 -0.12 6.90
CA PHE A 92 -0.20 0.35 6.27
C PHE A 92 0.86 0.82 7.28
N VAL A 93 0.44 1.28 8.47
CA VAL A 93 1.38 1.75 9.51
C VAL A 93 2.08 0.61 10.25
N GLU A 94 1.62 -0.64 10.15
CA GLU A 94 2.15 -1.73 10.98
C GLU A 94 3.51 -2.29 10.53
N ASP A 95 3.89 -2.25 9.24
CA ASP A 95 5.00 -3.13 8.78
C ASP A 95 6.33 -2.46 8.35
N ALA A 96 6.40 -1.19 7.94
CA ALA A 96 7.71 -0.61 7.53
C ALA A 96 7.80 0.92 7.38
N PHE A 97 6.74 1.69 7.61
CA PHE A 97 6.68 3.07 7.09
C PHE A 97 6.35 4.15 8.13
N VAL A 98 6.45 3.90 9.43
CA VAL A 98 6.29 4.99 10.43
C VAL A 98 7.32 6.10 10.18
N GLU A 99 8.56 5.73 9.84
CA GLU A 99 9.66 6.67 9.59
C GLU A 99 9.49 7.48 8.28
N GLY A 100 8.80 6.90 7.29
CA GLY A 100 8.48 7.58 6.03
C GLY A 100 7.30 8.55 6.15
N VAL A 101 6.29 8.23 6.97
CA VAL A 101 5.18 9.13 7.28
C VAL A 101 5.70 10.36 8.01
N ASP A 102 6.51 10.21 9.06
CA ASP A 102 7.06 11.36 9.80
C ASP A 102 7.87 12.29 8.88
N LYS A 103 8.67 11.72 7.98
CA LYS A 103 9.45 12.51 7.01
C LYS A 103 8.56 13.24 6.01
N MET A 104 7.50 12.60 5.51
CA MET A 104 6.51 13.22 4.62
C MET A 104 5.67 14.29 5.34
N MET A 105 5.28 14.04 6.59
CA MET A 105 4.52 14.98 7.42
C MET A 105 5.37 16.18 7.81
N ASN A 106 6.68 15.99 8.03
CA ASN A 106 7.64 17.07 8.24
C ASN A 106 7.87 17.90 6.96
N LEU A 107 7.93 17.27 5.78
CA LEU A 107 7.99 17.99 4.49
C LEU A 107 6.73 18.81 4.23
N LEU A 108 5.56 18.28 4.57
CA LEU A 108 4.29 19.00 4.50
C LEU A 108 4.22 20.13 5.53
N ARG A 109 4.72 19.92 6.75
CA ARG A 109 4.80 20.95 7.81
C ARG A 109 5.78 22.07 7.44
N SER A 110 6.92 21.74 6.83
CA SER A 110 7.88 22.74 6.33
C SER A 110 7.31 23.53 5.16
N ASN A 111 6.60 22.89 4.23
CA ASN A 111 6.00 23.58 3.08
C ASN A 111 4.73 24.38 3.42
N THR A 112 4.03 24.03 4.51
CA THR A 112 2.87 24.79 5.01
C THR A 112 3.25 25.90 6.00
N SER A 113 4.51 25.95 6.45
CA SER A 113 5.02 26.99 7.35
C SER A 113 5.36 28.33 6.65
N SER A 114 5.22 28.44 5.33
CA SER A 114 5.24 29.73 4.63
C SER A 114 3.83 30.30 4.43
N SER A 115 2.97 30.25 5.44
CA SER A 115 1.79 31.12 5.48
C SER A 115 2.18 32.56 5.88
N ARG A 116 3.13 33.15 5.14
CA ARG A 116 3.37 34.59 5.18
C ARG A 116 2.74 35.20 3.94
N ARG A 117 1.45 35.49 4.11
CA ARG A 117 0.58 36.48 3.45
C ARG A 117 0.57 36.51 1.91
N LEU A 118 -0.63 36.61 1.36
CA LEU A 118 -0.83 36.90 -0.05
C LEU A 118 -0.08 38.19 -0.44
N PRO A 119 0.55 38.25 -1.63
CA PRO A 119 1.44 39.36 -2.03
C PRO A 119 0.76 40.74 -2.00
N ILE A 120 -0.56 40.78 -2.09
CA ILE A 120 -1.39 41.99 -1.91
C ILE A 120 -1.34 42.61 -0.50
N PHE A 121 -0.79 41.93 0.51
CA PHE A 121 -0.69 42.44 1.89
C PHE A 121 0.71 42.89 2.30
N GLU A 122 1.68 42.98 1.37
CA GLU A 122 3.00 43.56 1.67
C GLU A 122 2.99 45.11 1.73
N GLU A 123 2.01 45.78 1.12
CA GLU A 123 2.03 47.24 0.96
C GLU A 123 1.32 48.04 2.08
N ILE A 124 0.73 47.36 3.08
CA ILE A 124 0.01 48.04 4.17
C ILE A 124 0.68 47.74 5.52
N SER A 125 1.83 48.37 5.77
CA SER A 125 2.35 48.55 7.13
C SER A 125 2.23 50.02 7.50
N PRO A 126 1.19 50.44 8.27
CA PRO A 126 1.24 51.68 8.99
C PRO A 126 1.78 51.42 10.39
N GLN A 127 2.99 51.93 10.64
CA GLN A 127 3.43 52.55 11.90
C GLN A 127 2.58 52.18 13.14
N ARG A 128 2.96 51.14 13.88
CA ARG A 128 2.41 50.86 15.22
C ARG A 128 3.47 50.49 16.25
N ASP A 129 4.65 51.10 16.15
CA ASP A 129 5.64 51.11 17.24
C ASP A 129 5.79 52.52 17.84
N GLN A 130 4.66 53.13 18.23
CA GLN A 130 4.71 54.27 19.14
C GLN A 130 3.62 54.16 20.21
N LEU A 131 4.09 54.15 21.46
CA LEU A 131 3.40 54.46 22.71
C LEU A 131 2.56 53.32 23.32
N ALA A 132 3.24 52.45 24.06
CA ALA A 132 2.71 52.01 25.35
C ALA A 132 3.07 53.09 26.38
N CYS A 133 2.05 53.67 27.01
CA CYS A 133 2.14 54.60 28.14
C CYS A 133 2.71 53.93 29.39
#